data_AF-A0A660UB99-F1
#
_entry.id   AF-A0A660UB99-F1
#
_cell.length_a   1.000
_cell.length_b   1.000
_cell.length_c   1.000
_cell.angle_alpha   90.00
_cell.angle_beta   90.00
_cell.angle_gamma   90.00
#
_symmetry.space_group_name_H-M   'P 1'
#
loop_
_entity.id
_entity.type
_entity.pdbx_description
1 polymer ?
#
loop_
_entity_poly.entity_id
_entity_poly.type
_entity_poly.pdbx_seq_one_letter_code
_entity_poly.pdbx_strand_id
1 'polypeptide(L)'
;EMPVDDHAHFSVEFEHPETGRPAIAYIEVSWANRDFHETKIVGTEGEMKPKGANAIEVADVRGNSREVTVGHPGWLRLLPPPAYNGFPQEIRAMVRSVKEGVKPYCDHKIAAESIAVLNACQLSEARGRKALTLEEFKKSAEEAWEESGRSPEAFLRWLKRG
;
A
#
# COMPACT_ATOMS: atom_id res chain seq x y z
N GLU A 1 16.90 19.66 7.34
CA GLU A 1 15.66 19.30 6.61
C GLU A 1 15.91 18.01 5.83
N MET A 2 14.86 17.20 5.61
CA MET A 2 14.93 15.98 4.82
C MET A 2 14.23 16.29 3.48
N PRO A 3 14.93 16.21 2.33
CA PRO A 3 14.24 16.31 1.05
C PRO A 3 13.24 15.16 0.96
N VAL A 4 12.00 15.48 0.61
CA VAL A 4 10.90 14.52 0.43
C VAL A 4 10.43 14.67 -1.00
N ASP A 5 10.22 13.56 -1.69
CA ASP A 5 9.66 13.56 -3.03
C ASP A 5 8.25 14.15 -3.00
N ASP A 6 7.97 15.09 -3.91
CA ASP A 6 6.64 15.66 -4.12
C ASP A 6 5.77 14.77 -5.01
N HIS A 7 6.39 13.88 -5.79
CA HIS A 7 5.77 12.98 -6.75
C HIS A 7 6.58 11.69 -6.93
N ALA A 8 5.93 10.53 -6.90
CA ALA A 8 6.54 9.23 -7.15
C ALA A 8 5.57 8.23 -7.80
N HIS A 9 6.11 7.39 -8.69
CA HIS A 9 5.40 6.29 -9.34
C HIS A 9 6.14 4.97 -9.10
N PHE A 10 5.41 3.96 -8.67
CA PHE A 10 5.93 2.63 -8.40
C PHE A 10 5.18 1.56 -9.19
N SER A 11 5.91 0.56 -9.66
CA SER A 11 5.34 -0.68 -10.21
C SER A 11 5.87 -1.83 -9.37
N VAL A 12 4.97 -2.52 -8.68
CA VAL A 12 5.30 -3.65 -7.82
C VAL A 12 4.65 -4.90 -8.37
N GLU A 13 5.45 -5.91 -8.67
CA GLU A 13 4.98 -7.23 -9.08
C GLU A 13 4.92 -8.14 -7.85
N PHE A 14 3.75 -8.75 -7.65
CA PHE A 14 3.49 -9.76 -6.64
C PHE A 14 3.28 -11.10 -7.33
N GLU A 15 3.71 -12.17 -6.69
CA GLU A 15 3.46 -13.53 -7.17
C GLU A 15 2.43 -14.21 -6.26
N HIS A 16 1.41 -14.82 -6.84
CA HIS A 16 0.43 -15.59 -6.07
C HIS A 16 1.11 -16.84 -5.48
N PRO A 17 1.10 -17.03 -4.15
CA PRO A 17 1.93 -18.03 -3.48
C PRO A 17 1.63 -19.47 -3.92
N GLU A 18 0.40 -19.77 -4.34
CA GLU A 18 0.02 -21.13 -4.77
C GLU A 18 0.07 -21.34 -6.28
N THR A 19 -0.03 -20.29 -7.09
CA THR A 19 -0.24 -20.44 -8.56
C THR A 19 0.89 -19.86 -9.39
N GLY A 20 1.83 -19.13 -8.78
CA GLY A 20 2.92 -18.45 -9.48
C GLY A 20 2.45 -17.33 -10.41
N ARG A 21 1.16 -16.97 -10.38
CA ARG A 21 0.61 -15.96 -11.28
C ARG A 21 0.98 -14.56 -10.79
N PRO A 22 1.43 -13.67 -11.67
CA PRO A 22 1.76 -12.31 -11.29
C PRO A 22 0.50 -11.49 -11.07
N ALA A 23 0.57 -10.57 -10.11
CA ALA A 23 -0.34 -9.46 -9.93
C ALA A 23 0.48 -8.18 -9.81
N ILE A 24 0.14 -7.14 -10.57
CA ILE A 24 0.93 -5.90 -10.60
C ILE A 24 0.13 -4.80 -9.91
N ALA A 25 0.75 -4.11 -8.96
CA ALA A 25 0.25 -2.88 -8.39
C ALA A 25 1.01 -1.69 -8.98
N TYR A 26 0.28 -0.79 -9.63
CA TYR A 26 0.78 0.54 -9.98
C TYR A 26 0.34 1.53 -8.92
N ILE A 27 1.31 2.20 -8.30
CA ILE A 27 1.09 3.10 -7.16
C ILE A 27 1.62 4.48 -7.53
N GLU A 28 0.78 5.49 -7.36
CA GLU A 28 1.17 6.90 -7.43
C GLU A 28 1.10 7.49 -6.03
N VAL A 29 2.11 8.27 -5.67
CA VAL A 29 2.14 9.09 -4.46
C VAL A 29 2.49 10.51 -4.86
N SER A 30 1.58 11.47 -4.65
CA SER A 30 1.85 12.88 -4.92
C SER A 30 1.25 13.82 -3.88
N TRP A 31 1.99 14.89 -3.61
CA TRP A 31 1.56 16.04 -2.81
C TRP A 31 1.05 17.21 -3.66
N ALA A 32 1.27 17.19 -4.97
CA ALA A 32 1.07 18.34 -5.85
C ALA A 32 -0.03 18.13 -6.89
N ASN A 33 0.02 17.03 -7.65
CA ASN A 33 -0.93 16.76 -8.72
C ASN A 33 -1.12 15.25 -8.92
N ARG A 34 -2.29 14.88 -9.43
CA ARG A 34 -2.67 13.49 -9.66
C ARG A 34 -2.55 13.13 -11.15
N ASP A 35 -1.83 12.06 -11.45
CA ASP A 35 -1.63 11.52 -12.80
C ASP A 35 -2.53 10.30 -13.08
N PHE A 36 -2.71 9.41 -12.10
CA PHE A 36 -3.58 8.24 -12.25
C PHE A 36 -5.05 8.58 -12.01
N HIS A 37 -5.93 7.88 -12.71
CA HIS A 37 -7.37 7.90 -12.40
C HIS A 37 -7.68 7.26 -11.03
N GLU A 38 -8.96 7.12 -10.71
CA GLU A 38 -9.44 6.41 -9.51
C GLU A 38 -8.77 5.05 -9.30
N THR A 39 -8.59 4.67 -8.03
CA THR A 39 -8.10 3.33 -7.66
C THR A 39 -8.98 2.29 -8.36
N LYS A 40 -8.36 1.33 -9.04
CA LYS A 40 -9.08 0.26 -9.72
C LYS A 40 -8.35 -1.06 -9.57
N ILE A 41 -9.12 -2.14 -9.50
CA ILE A 41 -8.60 -3.50 -9.53
C ILE A 41 -9.14 -4.14 -10.80
N VAL A 42 -8.23 -4.64 -11.62
CA VAL A 42 -8.56 -5.29 -12.90
C VAL A 42 -8.27 -6.77 -12.77
N GLY A 43 -9.28 -7.59 -13.01
CA GLY A 43 -9.19 -9.05 -13.06
C GLY A 43 -9.49 -9.59 -14.45
N THR A 44 -9.46 -10.91 -14.60
CA THR A 44 -9.71 -11.57 -15.88
C THR A 44 -11.15 -11.45 -16.36
N GLU A 45 -12.10 -11.22 -15.45
CA GLU A 45 -13.54 -11.17 -15.75
C GLU A 45 -14.12 -9.75 -15.71
N GLY A 46 -13.31 -8.74 -15.41
CA GLY A 46 -13.79 -7.38 -15.31
C GLY A 46 -12.92 -6.50 -14.43
N GLU A 47 -13.49 -5.38 -14.01
CA GLU A 47 -12.84 -4.41 -13.13
C GLU A 47 -13.77 -4.00 -11.99
N MET A 48 -13.15 -3.58 -10.89
CA MET A 48 -13.84 -2.93 -9.79
C MET A 48 -13.17 -1.60 -9.45
N LYS A 49 -13.97 -0.59 -9.16
CA LYS A 49 -13.52 0.76 -8.83
C LYS A 49 -14.48 1.45 -7.88
N PRO A 50 -14.02 2.39 -7.04
CA PRO A 50 -14.91 3.23 -6.24
C PRO A 50 -15.94 3.94 -7.12
N LYS A 51 -17.16 4.10 -6.60
CA LYS A 51 -18.22 4.88 -7.21
C LYS A 51 -18.81 5.82 -6.17
N GLY A 52 -18.43 7.09 -6.22
CA GLY A 52 -18.78 8.06 -5.20
C GLY A 52 -18.20 7.68 -3.82
N ALA A 53 -18.87 8.12 -2.75
CA ALA A 53 -18.35 7.95 -1.39
C ALA A 53 -18.62 6.57 -0.76
N ASN A 54 -19.68 5.87 -1.19
CA ASN A 54 -20.24 4.72 -0.46
C ASN A 54 -20.57 3.52 -1.35
N ALA A 55 -20.03 3.46 -2.56
CA ALA A 55 -20.27 2.33 -3.46
C ALA A 55 -19.00 1.92 -4.20
N ILE A 56 -19.04 0.69 -4.70
CA ILE A 56 -18.08 0.12 -5.63
C ILE A 56 -18.86 -0.22 -6.90
N GLU A 57 -18.35 0.20 -8.05
CA GLU A 57 -18.80 -0.33 -9.33
C GLU A 57 -18.02 -1.60 -9.66
N VAL A 58 -18.74 -2.64 -10.07
CA VAL A 58 -18.16 -3.87 -10.61
C VAL A 58 -18.67 -4.01 -12.04
N ALA A 59 -17.77 -3.93 -13.01
CA ALA A 59 -18.06 -4.06 -14.43
C ALA A 59 -17.42 -5.35 -14.96
N ASP A 60 -18.16 -6.12 -15.77
CA ASP A 60 -17.64 -7.31 -16.44
C ASP A 60 -17.07 -6.97 -17.84
N VAL A 61 -16.34 -7.93 -18.42
CA VAL A 61 -15.78 -7.81 -19.79
C VAL A 61 -16.83 -7.70 -20.90
N ARG A 62 -18.11 -7.96 -20.61
CA ARG A 62 -19.22 -7.88 -21.56
C ARG A 62 -19.92 -6.51 -21.53
N GLY A 63 -19.45 -5.60 -20.68
CA GLY A 63 -20.01 -4.27 -20.51
C GLY A 63 -21.21 -4.22 -19.57
N ASN A 64 -21.53 -5.30 -18.85
CA ASN A 64 -22.51 -5.23 -17.76
C ASN A 64 -21.84 -4.59 -16.55
N SER A 65 -22.52 -3.68 -15.87
CA SER A 65 -22.06 -3.16 -14.58
C SER A 65 -23.13 -3.26 -13.52
N ARG A 66 -22.68 -3.48 -12.28
CA ARG A 66 -23.53 -3.45 -11.09
C ARG A 66 -22.86 -2.62 -10.01
N GLU A 67 -23.70 -1.97 -9.22
CA GLU A 67 -23.25 -1.22 -8.06
C GLU A 67 -23.34 -2.09 -6.81
N VAL A 68 -22.30 -2.03 -5.97
CA VAL A 68 -22.27 -2.64 -4.65
C VAL A 68 -22.13 -1.52 -3.63
N THR A 69 -23.20 -1.25 -2.88
CA THR A 69 -23.14 -0.29 -1.77
C THR A 69 -22.26 -0.84 -0.65
N VAL A 70 -21.15 -0.18 -0.38
CA VAL A 70 -20.27 -0.46 0.76
C VAL A 70 -20.77 0.32 1.97
N GLY A 71 -21.92 -0.10 2.48
CA GLY A 71 -22.54 0.46 3.68
C GLY A 71 -22.78 -0.63 4.72
N HIS A 72 -22.30 -0.40 5.95
CA HIS A 72 -22.73 -1.19 7.10
C HIS A 72 -23.84 -0.43 7.87
N PRO A 73 -24.89 -1.08 8.39
CA PRO A 73 -25.84 -0.42 9.28
C PRO A 73 -25.18 -0.19 10.65
N GLY A 74 -24.45 0.91 10.83
CA GLY A 74 -23.89 1.29 12.12
C GLY A 74 -22.95 2.48 12.04
N TRP A 75 -23.15 3.50 12.89
CA TRP A 75 -22.43 4.80 12.97
C TRP A 75 -22.31 5.63 11.66
N LEU A 76 -22.59 5.02 10.51
CA LEU A 76 -22.56 5.55 9.13
C LEU A 76 -23.71 6.51 8.79
N ARG A 77 -24.43 7.02 9.80
CA ARG A 77 -25.46 8.08 9.65
C ARG A 77 -25.07 9.40 10.30
N LEU A 78 -23.93 9.48 10.97
CA LEU A 78 -23.39 10.77 11.36
C LEU A 78 -22.60 11.30 10.18
N LEU A 79 -22.92 12.53 9.75
CA LEU A 79 -22.07 13.27 8.83
C LEU A 79 -20.65 13.22 9.41
N PRO A 80 -19.67 12.63 8.71
CA PRO A 80 -18.30 12.71 9.19
C PRO A 80 -17.98 14.21 9.30
N PRO A 81 -17.36 14.68 10.40
CA PRO A 81 -16.60 15.92 10.31
C PRO A 81 -15.68 15.79 9.08
N PRO A 82 -15.49 16.85 8.29
CA PRO A 82 -14.67 16.77 7.07
C PRO A 82 -13.29 16.23 7.46
N ALA A 83 -13.00 14.96 7.09
CA ALA A 83 -11.78 14.15 7.31
C ALA A 83 -11.96 12.78 7.98
N TYR A 84 -13.17 12.34 8.38
CA TYR A 84 -13.36 11.01 9.01
C TYR A 84 -13.53 9.87 7.97
N ASN A 85 -12.42 9.26 7.58
CA ASN A 85 -12.26 8.00 6.84
C ASN A 85 -12.41 6.76 7.77
N GLY A 86 -12.07 5.56 7.31
CA GLY A 86 -12.25 4.27 8.01
C GLY A 86 -11.55 4.08 9.37
N PHE A 87 -10.90 5.10 9.93
CA PHE A 87 -10.18 5.03 11.21
C PHE A 87 -11.00 4.46 12.39
N PRO A 88 -12.29 4.78 12.59
CA PRO A 88 -13.07 4.20 13.69
C PRO A 88 -13.19 2.67 13.59
N GLN A 89 -13.34 2.16 12.37
CA GLN A 89 -13.42 0.74 12.09
C GLN A 89 -12.08 0.06 12.34
N GLU A 90 -10.97 0.70 11.98
CA GLU A 90 -9.61 0.23 12.27
C GLU A 90 -9.34 0.16 13.79
N ILE A 91 -9.68 1.22 14.53
CA ILE A 91 -9.56 1.25 15.99
C ILE A 91 -10.42 0.16 16.63
N ARG A 92 -11.66 -0.02 16.15
CA ARG A 92 -12.56 -1.08 16.61
C ARG A 92 -11.97 -2.46 16.35
N ALA A 93 -11.39 -2.69 15.16
CA ALA A 93 -10.72 -3.94 14.82
C ALA A 93 -9.54 -4.21 15.75
N MET A 94 -8.72 -3.18 16.05
CA MET A 94 -7.61 -3.27 17.00
C MET A 94 -8.10 -3.65 18.41
N VAL A 95 -9.11 -2.94 18.96
CA VAL A 95 -9.67 -3.24 20.29
C VAL A 95 -10.24 -4.67 20.33
N ARG A 96 -10.92 -5.09 19.26
CA ARG A 96 -11.46 -6.45 19.14
C ARG A 96 -10.35 -7.49 19.16
N SER A 97 -9.28 -7.29 18.39
CA SER A 97 -8.11 -8.19 18.37
C SER A 97 -7.50 -8.38 19.76
N VAL A 98 -7.37 -7.29 20.54
CA VAL A 98 -6.87 -7.37 21.92
C VAL A 98 -7.85 -8.10 22.83
N LYS A 99 -9.14 -7.72 22.79
CA LYS A 99 -10.15 -8.26 23.69
C LYS A 99 -10.44 -9.75 23.44
N GLU A 100 -10.48 -10.16 22.19
CA GLU A 100 -10.86 -11.52 21.77
C GLU A 100 -9.64 -12.42 21.54
N GLY A 101 -8.40 -11.89 21.63
CA GLY A 101 -7.19 -12.65 21.30
C GLY A 101 -7.10 -13.06 19.82
N VAL A 102 -7.78 -12.33 18.94
CA VAL A 102 -7.86 -12.65 17.50
C VAL A 102 -6.79 -11.87 16.74
N LYS A 103 -6.05 -12.56 15.87
CA LYS A 103 -5.03 -11.95 15.01
C LYS A 103 -5.66 -10.88 14.10
N PRO A 104 -5.09 -9.65 14.02
CA PRO A 104 -5.60 -8.63 13.11
C PRO A 104 -5.36 -9.01 11.65
N TYR A 105 -6.23 -8.54 10.74
CA TYR A 105 -6.10 -8.76 9.30
C TYR A 105 -4.82 -8.13 8.73
N CYS A 106 -4.48 -6.93 9.19
CA CYS A 106 -3.20 -6.28 8.94
C CYS A 106 -2.38 -6.35 10.22
N ASP A 107 -1.42 -7.27 10.29
CA ASP A 107 -0.52 -7.42 11.43
C ASP A 107 0.81 -6.67 11.22
N HIS A 108 1.68 -6.72 12.22
CA HIS A 108 3.00 -6.09 12.14
C HIS A 108 3.88 -6.66 11.02
N LYS A 109 3.66 -7.89 10.57
CA LYS A 109 4.42 -8.49 9.46
C LYS A 109 3.99 -7.87 8.14
N ILE A 110 2.68 -7.79 7.89
CA ILE A 110 2.14 -7.13 6.70
C ILE A 110 2.59 -5.66 6.66
N ALA A 111 2.56 -4.95 7.79
CA ALA A 111 3.03 -3.58 7.88
C ALA A 111 4.53 -3.47 7.56
N ALA A 112 5.38 -4.31 8.15
CA ALA A 112 6.82 -4.31 7.91
C ALA A 112 7.16 -4.61 6.44
N GLU A 113 6.53 -5.62 5.83
CA GLU A 113 6.72 -5.96 4.41
C GLU A 113 6.24 -4.83 3.49
N SER A 114 5.12 -4.16 3.81
CA SER A 114 4.63 -3.01 3.03
C SER A 114 5.61 -1.83 3.07
N ILE A 115 6.20 -1.55 4.23
CA ILE A 115 7.26 -0.53 4.38
C ILE A 115 8.51 -0.94 3.60
N ALA A 116 8.90 -2.22 3.65
CA ALA A 116 10.05 -2.72 2.91
C ALA A 116 9.85 -2.60 1.40
N VAL A 117 8.65 -2.85 0.87
CA VAL A 117 8.32 -2.64 -0.56
C VAL A 117 8.51 -1.18 -0.97
N LEU A 118 8.02 -0.22 -0.17
CA LEU A 118 8.20 1.21 -0.45
C LEU A 118 9.68 1.62 -0.43
N ASN A 119 10.44 1.16 0.57
CA ASN A 119 11.87 1.46 0.65
C ASN A 119 12.67 0.77 -0.49
N ALA A 120 12.26 -0.42 -0.92
CA ALA A 120 12.83 -1.08 -2.09
C ALA A 120 12.59 -0.24 -3.36
N CYS A 121 11.42 0.36 -3.51
CA CYS A 121 11.15 1.27 -4.61
C CYS A 121 12.02 2.53 -4.58
N GLN A 122 12.28 3.10 -3.40
CA GLN A 122 13.22 4.22 -3.25
C GLN A 122 14.64 3.83 -3.63
N LEU A 123 15.10 2.64 -3.21
CA LEU A 123 16.40 2.12 -3.61
C LEU A 123 16.48 1.87 -5.13
N SER A 124 15.39 1.46 -5.77
CA SER A 124 15.30 1.31 -7.23
C SER A 124 15.57 2.63 -7.94
N GLU A 125 14.90 3.71 -7.51
CA GLU A 125 15.10 5.05 -8.08
C GLU A 125 16.56 5.49 -7.96
N ALA A 126 17.12 5.33 -6.76
CA ALA A 126 18.49 5.70 -6.45
C ALA A 126 19.53 4.94 -7.32
N ARG A 127 19.24 3.66 -7.62
CA ARG A 127 20.02 2.82 -8.55
C ARG A 127 19.71 3.03 -10.03
N GLY A 128 19.02 4.11 -10.39
CA GLY A 128 18.68 4.45 -11.78
C GLY A 128 17.50 3.65 -12.34
N ARG A 129 16.47 3.41 -11.52
CA ARG A 129 15.21 2.73 -11.87
C ARG A 129 15.39 1.28 -12.31
N LYS A 130 16.35 0.59 -11.71
CA LYS A 130 16.56 -0.83 -11.94
C LYS A 130 15.64 -1.64 -11.04
N ALA A 131 14.87 -2.54 -11.64
CA ALA A 131 14.06 -3.49 -10.89
C ALA A 131 14.92 -4.26 -9.88
N LEU A 132 14.37 -4.48 -8.70
CA LEU A 132 14.97 -5.30 -7.66
C LEU A 132 13.88 -6.07 -6.92
N THR A 133 14.28 -7.20 -6.35
CA THR A 133 13.44 -8.04 -5.50
C THR A 133 13.44 -7.52 -4.07
N LEU A 134 12.39 -7.86 -3.32
CA LEU A 134 12.28 -7.48 -1.91
C LEU A 134 13.42 -8.09 -1.06
N GLU A 135 13.89 -9.27 -1.43
CA GLU A 135 15.01 -9.95 -0.75
C GLU A 135 16.36 -9.26 -1.02
N GLU A 136 16.59 -8.77 -2.24
CA GLU A 136 17.78 -7.95 -2.55
C GLU A 136 17.79 -6.64 -1.75
N PHE A 137 16.62 -6.02 -1.57
CA PHE A 137 16.49 -4.86 -0.69
C PHE A 137 16.81 -5.21 0.77
N LYS A 138 16.18 -6.26 1.33
CA LYS A 138 16.38 -6.69 2.71
C LYS A 138 17.85 -7.00 2.99
N LYS A 139 18.52 -7.71 2.07
CA LYS A 139 19.95 -8.00 2.16
C LYS A 139 20.80 -6.72 2.13
N SER A 140 20.52 -5.83 1.18
CA SER A 140 21.25 -4.54 1.07
C SER A 140 21.07 -3.69 2.33
N ALA A 141 19.86 -3.69 2.91
CA ALA A 141 19.55 -2.96 4.13
C ALA A 141 20.26 -3.58 5.36
N GLU A 142 20.34 -4.91 5.45
CA GLU A 142 21.07 -5.57 6.53
C GLU A 142 22.58 -5.29 6.46
N GLU A 143 23.19 -5.38 5.28
CA GLU A 143 24.59 -5.05 5.05
C GLU A 143 24.88 -3.59 5.46
N ALA A 144 24.04 -2.65 5.02
CA ALA A 144 24.17 -1.25 5.38
C ALA A 144 23.97 -0.98 6.87
N TRP A 145 23.08 -1.74 7.53
CA TRP A 145 22.86 -1.64 8.97
C TRP A 145 24.11 -2.05 9.75
N GLU A 146 24.77 -3.14 9.36
CA GLU A 146 26.02 -3.58 9.97
C GLU A 146 27.18 -2.61 9.68
N GLU A 147 27.34 -2.16 8.43
CA GLU A 147 28.36 -1.17 8.04
C GLU A 147 28.19 0.17 8.75
N SER A 148 26.96 0.53 9.09
CA SER A 148 26.64 1.74 9.85
C SER A 148 27.07 1.67 11.33
N GLY A 149 27.59 0.52 11.78
CA GLY A 149 27.80 0.25 13.20
C GLY A 149 26.48 0.20 13.97
N ARG A 150 25.39 -0.18 13.28
CA ARG A 150 24.02 -0.17 13.80
C ARG A 150 23.57 1.20 14.32
N SER A 151 24.01 2.27 13.65
CA SER A 151 23.57 3.63 13.95
C SER A 151 22.36 3.99 13.07
N PRO A 152 21.20 4.30 13.67
CA PRO A 152 20.03 4.77 12.92
C PRO A 152 20.34 5.97 12.02
N GLU A 153 21.14 6.93 12.49
CA GLU A 153 21.49 8.12 11.73
C GLU A 153 22.37 7.79 10.51
N ALA A 154 23.31 6.86 10.66
CA ALA A 154 24.17 6.43 9.58
C ALA A 154 23.40 5.57 8.56
N PHE A 155 22.50 4.70 9.04
CA PHE A 155 21.62 3.91 8.17
C PHE A 155 20.65 4.78 7.37
N LEU A 156 20.04 5.80 8.00
CA LEU A 156 19.21 6.78 7.31
C LEU A 156 20.00 7.58 6.26
N ARG A 157 21.30 7.81 6.46
CA ARG A 157 22.16 8.41 5.42
C ARG A 157 22.45 7.45 4.27
N TRP A 158 22.56 6.15 4.52
CA TRP A 158 22.70 5.15 3.46
C TRP A 158 21.44 5.08 2.59
N LEU A 159 20.25 5.04 3.20
CA LEU A 159 18.98 5.09 2.46
C LEU A 159 18.86 6.33 1.55
N LYS A 160 19.45 7.47 1.94
CA LYS A 160 19.48 8.70 1.13
C LYS A 160 20.43 8.65 -0.08
N ARG A 161 21.45 7.79 -0.02
CA ARG A 161 22.57 7.76 -0.98
C ARG A 161 22.40 6.72 -2.08
N GLY A 162 21.31 5.96 -2.05
CA GLY A 162 21.12 4.72 -2.80
C GLY A 162 21.67 4.73 -4.22
#